data_AF-A0A818UI85-F1
#
_entry.id   AF-A0A818UI85-F1
#
_cell.length_a   1.000
_cell.length_b   1.000
_cell.length_c   1.000
_cell.angle_alpha   90.00
_cell.angle_beta   90.00
_cell.angle_gamma   90.00
#
_symmetry.space_group_name_H-M   'P 1'
#
loop_
_entity.id
_entity.type
_entity.pdbx_description
1 polymer ?
#
loop_
_entity_poly.entity_id
_entity_poly.type
_entity_poly.pdbx_seq_one_letter_code
_entity_poly.pdbx_strand_id
1 'polypeptide(L)'
;MDFRHTGYSFFAMLRTLCALASKKINDQLIVFYFTELLTENAISEDTFSANIQAARDQFIAASASEFVITLDSFLSVAQANNAINRLETNYRYQLNPHPNDDYYKWSDSWWVQVYPPNSRCDCTASINCSMPMAFYLPKLPNETTTASLLWGQYLAEFQFEVSGVRLGCVILSAVLQSNLSCLYSQTCISELNTYLNDSLSPFNATPLAVASFSSPFPTIQELVDKLMVDLWNINASYAQYFSSCNPSTCTYTYVHQFDVIFIITTVIAFIGGIVTILMNLTLPAVTYLRKKVQACYSLLLSSPEASSLESSPGKWFRRGVRKWQ
;
A
#
# COMPACT_ATOMS: atom_id res chain seq x y z
N MET A 1 -12.75 15.12 30.24
CA MET A 1 -12.96 13.96 31.16
C MET A 1 -11.65 13.56 31.81
N ASP A 2 -11.67 13.16 33.09
CA ASP A 2 -10.46 12.83 33.86
C ASP A 2 -9.97 11.42 33.49
N PHE A 3 -8.64 11.21 33.48
CA PHE A 3 -8.03 9.92 33.17
C PHE A 3 -8.57 8.79 34.07
N ARG A 4 -8.84 9.04 35.35
CA ARG A 4 -9.36 8.03 36.30
C ARG A 4 -10.71 7.46 35.89
N HIS A 5 -11.51 8.21 35.14
CA HIS A 5 -12.82 7.75 34.66
C HIS A 5 -12.76 7.06 33.30
N THR A 6 -11.80 7.41 32.46
CA THR A 6 -11.79 7.03 31.03
C THR A 6 -10.61 6.15 30.63
N GLY A 7 -9.54 6.13 31.43
CA GLY A 7 -8.33 5.35 31.18
C GLY A 7 -8.58 3.85 31.11
N TYR A 8 -9.48 3.30 31.94
CA TYR A 8 -9.88 1.89 31.82
C TYR A 8 -10.41 1.55 30.42
N SER A 9 -11.28 2.40 29.86
CA SER A 9 -11.86 2.17 28.54
C SER A 9 -10.84 2.30 27.41
N PHE A 10 -9.82 3.15 27.58
CA PHE A 10 -8.68 3.21 26.66
C PHE A 10 -7.96 1.86 26.59
N PHE A 11 -7.53 1.31 27.73
CA PHE A 11 -6.83 0.02 27.76
C PHE A 11 -7.74 -1.16 27.38
N ALA A 12 -9.02 -1.10 27.72
CA ALA A 12 -9.99 -2.11 27.30
C ALA A 12 -10.18 -2.14 25.78
N MET A 13 -10.23 -0.97 25.13
CA MET A 13 -10.30 -0.86 23.68
C MET A 13 -8.99 -1.33 23.03
N LEU A 14 -7.83 -0.95 23.57
CA LEU A 14 -6.53 -1.43 23.10
C LEU A 14 -6.44 -2.97 23.13
N ARG A 15 -6.84 -3.58 24.24
CA ARG A 15 -6.92 -5.05 24.37
C ARG A 15 -7.86 -5.66 23.33
N THR A 16 -8.98 -5.00 23.06
CA THR A 16 -9.97 -5.46 22.07
C THR A 16 -9.39 -5.41 20.66
N LEU A 17 -8.68 -4.34 20.30
CA LEU A 17 -7.98 -4.23 19.02
C LEU A 17 -6.95 -5.35 18.84
N CYS A 18 -6.11 -5.63 19.85
CA CYS A 18 -5.16 -6.73 19.81
C CYS A 18 -5.87 -8.09 19.60
N ALA A 19 -6.95 -8.33 20.33
CA ALA A 19 -7.70 -9.59 20.23
C ALA A 19 -8.35 -9.75 18.85
N LEU A 20 -8.93 -8.68 18.30
CA LEU A 20 -9.54 -8.69 16.97
C LEU A 20 -8.49 -8.86 15.86
N ALA A 21 -7.34 -8.20 15.98
CA ALA A 21 -6.24 -8.36 15.04
C ALA A 21 -5.71 -9.80 15.05
N SER A 22 -5.48 -10.37 16.24
CA SER A 22 -5.08 -11.78 16.38
C SER A 22 -6.11 -12.73 15.77
N LYS A 23 -7.40 -12.51 16.03
CA LYS A 23 -8.47 -13.29 15.41
C LYS A 23 -8.45 -13.17 13.89
N LYS A 24 -8.34 -11.95 13.36
CA LYS A 24 -8.30 -11.69 11.91
C LYS A 24 -7.13 -12.44 11.26
N ILE A 25 -5.96 -12.42 11.87
CA ILE A 25 -4.79 -13.18 11.40
C ILE A 25 -5.09 -14.67 11.37
N ASN A 26 -5.63 -15.23 12.46
CA ASN A 26 -5.95 -16.65 12.54
C ASN A 26 -6.98 -17.08 11.50
N ASP A 27 -8.04 -16.28 11.30
CA ASP A 27 -9.08 -16.55 10.31
C ASP A 27 -8.51 -16.51 8.88
N GLN A 28 -7.62 -15.57 8.59
CA GLN A 28 -6.98 -15.45 7.28
C GLN A 28 -5.93 -16.54 7.05
N LEU A 29 -5.23 -17.00 8.10
CA LEU A 29 -4.26 -18.09 8.00
C LEU A 29 -4.91 -19.39 7.54
N ILE A 30 -6.16 -19.65 7.95
CA ILE A 30 -6.93 -20.80 7.47
C ILE A 30 -7.05 -20.75 5.93
N VAL A 31 -7.44 -19.60 5.37
CA VAL A 31 -7.57 -19.40 3.92
C VAL A 31 -6.20 -19.50 3.23
N PHE A 32 -5.17 -18.90 3.83
CA PHE A 32 -3.81 -18.93 3.31
C PHE A 32 -3.27 -20.36 3.20
N TYR A 33 -3.48 -21.20 4.22
CA TYR A 33 -3.03 -22.60 4.19
C TYR A 33 -3.78 -23.47 3.19
N PHE A 34 -4.98 -23.07 2.76
CA PHE A 34 -5.67 -23.73 1.63
C PHE A 34 -5.13 -23.32 0.26
N THR A 35 -4.27 -22.30 0.19
CA THR A 35 -3.69 -21.82 -1.07
C THR A 35 -2.45 -22.64 -1.39
N GLU A 36 -2.60 -23.67 -2.23
CA GLU A 36 -1.48 -24.51 -2.68
C GLU A 36 -0.73 -23.86 -3.86
N LEU A 37 0.61 -23.89 -3.80
CA LEU A 37 1.44 -23.51 -4.95
C LEU A 37 1.45 -24.66 -5.97
N LEU A 38 0.53 -24.59 -6.93
CA LEU A 38 0.44 -25.57 -8.02
C LEU A 38 1.34 -25.15 -9.18
N THR A 39 2.32 -25.98 -9.51
CA THR A 39 3.24 -25.78 -10.64
C THR A 39 3.25 -27.00 -11.53
N GLU A 40 3.04 -26.83 -12.83
CA GLU A 40 3.10 -27.94 -13.80
C GLU A 40 4.52 -28.50 -13.98
N ASN A 41 5.53 -27.64 -13.82
CA ASN A 41 6.94 -27.99 -13.90
C ASN A 41 7.65 -27.52 -12.65
N ALA A 42 8.76 -28.18 -12.29
CA ALA A 42 9.61 -27.73 -11.20
C ALA A 42 10.14 -26.32 -11.52
N ILE A 43 9.83 -25.35 -10.65
CA ILE A 43 10.31 -23.97 -10.81
C ILE A 43 11.68 -23.79 -10.16
N SER A 44 12.40 -22.74 -10.57
CA SER A 44 13.68 -22.38 -9.97
C SER A 44 13.50 -21.92 -8.51
N GLU A 45 14.55 -22.03 -7.70
CA GLU A 45 14.55 -21.56 -6.31
C GLU A 45 14.24 -20.06 -6.20
N ASP A 46 14.74 -19.25 -7.13
CA ASP A 46 14.44 -17.82 -7.20
C ASP A 46 12.94 -17.57 -7.45
N THR A 47 12.34 -18.31 -8.38
CA THR A 47 10.90 -18.22 -8.68
C THR A 47 10.06 -18.68 -7.48
N PHE A 48 10.47 -19.76 -6.81
CA PHE A 48 9.82 -20.23 -5.59
C PHE A 48 9.86 -19.16 -4.50
N SER A 49 11.04 -18.61 -4.22
CA SER A 49 11.20 -17.55 -3.24
C SER A 49 10.33 -16.33 -3.58
N ALA A 50 10.35 -15.87 -4.83
CA ALA A 50 9.52 -14.75 -5.27
C ALA A 50 8.02 -15.02 -5.08
N ASN A 51 7.53 -16.22 -5.41
CA ASN A 51 6.14 -16.60 -5.23
C ASN A 51 5.73 -16.63 -3.75
N ILE A 52 6.58 -17.19 -2.88
CA ILE A 52 6.32 -17.24 -1.43
C ILE A 52 6.29 -15.83 -0.82
N GLN A 53 7.22 -14.96 -1.21
CA GLN A 53 7.27 -13.58 -0.75
C GLN A 53 6.03 -12.80 -1.23
N ALA A 54 5.64 -12.96 -2.50
CA ALA A 54 4.44 -12.35 -3.05
C ALA A 54 3.16 -12.83 -2.35
N ALA A 55 3.04 -14.14 -2.09
CA ALA A 55 1.90 -14.70 -1.36
C ALA A 55 1.82 -14.14 0.07
N ARG A 56 2.95 -14.04 0.78
CA ARG A 56 3.01 -13.39 2.10
C ARG A 56 2.59 -11.93 2.02
N ASP A 57 3.15 -11.16 1.10
CA ASP A 57 2.87 -9.72 0.98
C ASP A 57 1.40 -9.47 0.66
N GLN A 58 0.81 -10.28 -0.22
CA GLN A 58 -0.61 -10.24 -0.52
C GLN A 58 -1.47 -10.59 0.70
N PHE A 59 -1.11 -11.64 1.44
CA PHE A 59 -1.80 -12.02 2.68
C PHE A 59 -1.80 -10.89 3.71
N ILE A 60 -0.63 -10.30 3.98
CA ILE A 60 -0.48 -9.22 4.96
C ILE A 60 -1.28 -8.00 4.52
N ALA A 61 -1.10 -7.55 3.28
CA ALA A 61 -1.76 -6.35 2.77
C ALA A 61 -3.29 -6.49 2.72
N ALA A 62 -3.81 -7.62 2.25
CA ALA A 62 -5.24 -7.87 2.19
C ALA A 62 -5.85 -7.95 3.60
N SER A 63 -5.20 -8.68 4.51
CA SER A 63 -5.68 -8.85 5.89
C SER A 63 -5.71 -7.52 6.63
N ALA A 64 -4.65 -6.72 6.51
CA ALA A 64 -4.55 -5.39 7.11
C ALA A 64 -5.62 -4.44 6.55
N SER A 65 -5.77 -4.39 5.22
CA SER A 65 -6.76 -3.54 4.57
C SER A 65 -8.17 -3.87 5.02
N GLU A 66 -8.54 -5.15 5.08
CA GLU A 66 -9.89 -5.56 5.49
C GLU A 66 -10.15 -5.27 6.97
N PHE A 67 -9.11 -5.40 7.81
CA PHE A 67 -9.20 -5.04 9.23
C PHE A 67 -9.48 -3.55 9.41
N VAL A 68 -8.71 -2.68 8.74
CA VAL A 68 -8.91 -1.22 8.78
C VAL A 68 -10.29 -0.83 8.27
N ILE A 69 -10.72 -1.40 7.12
CA ILE A 69 -12.06 -1.16 6.56
C ILE A 69 -13.17 -1.51 7.57
N THR A 70 -13.00 -2.59 8.34
CA THR A 70 -13.96 -3.00 9.36
C THR A 70 -14.07 -1.97 10.48
N LEU A 71 -12.93 -1.43 10.94
CA LEU A 71 -12.90 -0.39 11.97
C LEU A 71 -13.50 0.93 11.48
N ASP A 72 -13.17 1.35 10.26
CA ASP A 72 -13.72 2.54 9.62
C ASP A 72 -15.23 2.44 9.41
N SER A 73 -15.72 1.23 9.06
CA SER A 73 -17.15 0.95 8.95
C SER A 73 -17.85 1.14 10.29
N PHE A 74 -17.24 0.67 11.39
CA PHE A 74 -17.79 0.90 12.73
C PHE A 74 -17.85 2.39 13.08
N LEU A 75 -16.78 3.15 12.82
CA LEU A 75 -16.75 4.60 13.07
C LEU A 75 -17.78 5.34 12.23
N SER A 76 -17.93 4.96 10.96
CA SER A 76 -18.91 5.54 10.04
C SER A 76 -20.35 5.30 10.52
N VAL A 77 -20.67 4.07 10.96
CA VAL A 77 -21.97 3.75 11.54
C VAL A 77 -22.20 4.52 12.84
N ALA A 78 -21.19 4.61 13.70
CA ALA A 78 -21.30 5.35 14.96
C ALA A 78 -21.57 6.84 14.72
N GLN A 79 -20.90 7.46 13.75
CA GLN A 79 -21.12 8.85 13.37
C GLN A 79 -22.49 9.06 12.72
N ALA A 80 -22.87 8.23 11.74
CA ALA A 80 -24.14 8.36 11.04
C ALA A 80 -25.36 8.25 11.97
N ASN A 81 -25.24 7.49 13.06
CA ASN A 81 -26.31 7.28 14.03
C ASN A 81 -26.18 8.16 15.28
N ASN A 82 -25.16 9.03 15.36
CA ASN A 82 -24.86 9.82 16.57
C ASN A 82 -24.89 8.95 17.85
N ALA A 83 -24.29 7.75 17.79
CA ALA A 83 -24.43 6.75 18.83
C ALA A 83 -23.91 7.26 20.18
N ILE A 84 -24.80 7.44 21.17
CA ILE A 84 -24.42 7.92 22.50
C ILE A 84 -23.57 6.87 23.19
N ASN A 85 -22.38 7.26 23.65
CA ASN A 85 -21.49 6.34 24.34
C ASN A 85 -21.70 6.39 25.86
N ARG A 86 -21.45 5.25 26.53
CA ARG A 86 -21.66 5.10 27.99
C ARG A 86 -20.81 6.04 28.84
N LEU A 87 -19.66 6.45 28.33
CA LEU A 87 -18.77 7.38 29.04
C LEU A 87 -19.17 8.84 28.83
N GLU A 88 -20.24 9.11 28.06
CA GLU A 88 -20.72 10.45 27.74
C GLU A 88 -19.66 11.36 27.08
N THR A 89 -18.68 10.76 26.38
CA THR A 89 -17.58 11.52 25.75
C THR A 89 -17.98 12.20 24.45
N ASN A 90 -19.15 11.86 23.88
CA ASN A 90 -19.74 12.56 22.74
C ASN A 90 -21.01 13.36 23.09
N TYR A 91 -21.84 12.85 23.99
CA TYR A 91 -23.02 13.54 24.51
C TYR A 91 -23.02 13.44 26.02
N ARG A 92 -23.22 14.57 26.70
CA ARG A 92 -23.39 14.61 28.16
C ARG A 92 -24.85 14.80 28.51
N TYR A 93 -25.31 14.04 29.49
CA TYR A 93 -26.62 14.21 30.08
C TYR A 93 -26.58 15.32 31.14
N GLN A 94 -27.56 16.22 31.13
CA GLN A 94 -27.70 17.26 32.14
C GLN A 94 -29.14 17.34 32.63
N LEU A 95 -29.30 17.34 33.96
CA LEU A 95 -30.54 17.70 34.62
C LEU A 95 -30.51 19.19 34.92
N ASN A 96 -31.44 19.93 34.33
CA ASN A 96 -31.59 21.36 34.57
C ASN A 96 -32.81 21.60 35.47
N PRO A 97 -32.69 22.46 36.49
CA PRO A 97 -33.85 22.89 37.25
C PRO A 97 -34.79 23.67 36.31
N HIS A 98 -36.10 23.40 36.37
CA HIS A 98 -37.06 24.11 35.54
C HIS A 98 -37.04 25.61 35.90
N PRO A 99 -36.87 26.53 34.93
CA PRO A 99 -36.49 27.92 35.21
C PRO A 99 -37.49 28.77 36.00
N ASN A 100 -38.67 28.27 36.37
CA ASN A 100 -39.76 29.04 36.99
C ASN A 100 -40.67 28.22 37.94
N ASP A 101 -40.24 27.05 38.44
CA ASP A 101 -41.11 26.20 39.29
C ASP A 101 -40.46 25.95 40.66
N ASP A 102 -41.10 26.39 41.76
CA ASP A 102 -40.68 26.12 43.15
C ASP A 102 -40.83 24.64 43.54
N TYR A 103 -41.42 23.84 42.64
CA TYR A 103 -41.62 22.41 42.79
C TYR A 103 -40.58 21.65 41.98
N TYR A 104 -39.91 20.66 42.58
CA TYR A 104 -38.85 19.79 42.06
C TYR A 104 -39.09 19.16 40.67
N LYS A 105 -39.22 19.97 39.61
CA LYS A 105 -39.30 19.55 38.23
C LYS A 105 -37.95 19.81 37.59
N TRP A 106 -37.35 18.73 37.11
CA TRP A 106 -36.10 18.75 36.36
C TRP A 106 -36.45 18.58 34.88
N SER A 107 -35.87 19.40 34.03
CA SER A 107 -35.81 19.11 32.60
C SER A 107 -34.52 18.37 32.30
N ASP A 108 -34.60 17.34 31.48
CA ASP A 108 -33.44 16.62 30.99
C ASP A 108 -33.02 17.14 29.62
N SER A 109 -31.71 17.30 29.42
CA SER A 109 -31.17 17.67 28.12
C SER A 109 -29.86 16.97 27.84
N TRP A 110 -29.64 16.66 26.56
CA TRP A 110 -28.39 16.13 26.05
C TRP A 110 -27.60 17.24 25.37
N TRP A 111 -26.35 17.40 25.77
CA TRP A 111 -25.43 18.38 25.20
C TRP A 111 -24.32 17.69 24.44
N VAL A 112 -24.04 18.16 23.23
CA VAL A 112 -22.91 17.65 22.45
C VAL A 112 -21.60 18.08 23.10
N GLN A 113 -20.65 17.16 23.20
CA GLN A 113 -19.31 17.47 23.66
C GLN A 113 -18.53 18.21 22.56
N VAL A 114 -17.85 19.27 22.98
CA VAL A 114 -16.97 20.09 22.14
C VAL A 114 -15.59 20.07 22.75
N TYR A 115 -14.60 19.65 21.97
CA TYR A 115 -13.22 19.53 22.42
C TYR A 115 -12.40 20.78 22.06
N PRO A 116 -11.58 21.35 22.98
CA PRO A 116 -10.67 22.48 22.71
C PRO A 116 -9.59 22.15 21.66
N PRO A 117 -8.90 23.13 21.04
CA PRO A 117 -8.81 24.55 21.42
C PRO A 117 -9.82 25.47 20.73
N ASN A 118 -10.52 24.99 19.69
CA ASN A 118 -11.45 25.80 18.93
C ASN A 118 -12.78 25.07 18.96
N SER A 119 -13.86 25.74 19.32
CA SER A 119 -15.26 25.26 19.32
C SER A 119 -15.79 24.69 18.00
N ARG A 120 -14.90 24.38 17.04
CA ARG A 120 -15.10 23.70 15.76
C ARG A 120 -14.98 22.19 15.85
N CYS A 121 -14.43 21.63 16.93
CA CYS A 121 -14.37 20.18 17.10
C CYS A 121 -15.56 19.67 17.93
N ASP A 122 -16.70 19.61 17.27
CA ASP A 122 -17.97 19.11 17.79
C ASP A 122 -18.16 17.64 17.38
N CYS A 123 -18.56 16.79 18.33
CA CYS A 123 -18.77 15.36 18.08
C CYS A 123 -19.88 15.00 17.08
N THR A 124 -20.80 15.93 16.78
CA THR A 124 -21.76 15.81 15.67
C THR A 124 -21.10 16.07 14.31
N ALA A 125 -20.10 16.95 14.27
CA ALA A 125 -19.42 17.32 13.03
C ALA A 125 -18.31 16.31 12.68
N SER A 126 -17.59 15.81 13.68
CA SER A 126 -16.52 14.82 13.45
C SER A 126 -16.33 13.89 14.65
N ILE A 127 -16.33 12.59 14.35
CA ILE A 127 -16.00 11.53 15.33
C ILE A 127 -14.52 11.55 15.74
N ASN A 128 -13.67 12.19 14.93
CA ASN A 128 -12.23 12.27 15.16
C ASN A 128 -11.82 13.37 16.14
N CYS A 129 -12.78 14.12 16.67
CA CYS A 129 -12.48 15.12 17.68
C CYS A 129 -11.93 14.48 18.95
N SER A 130 -10.74 14.93 19.32
CA SER A 130 -9.98 14.40 20.45
C SER A 130 -9.12 15.47 21.12
N MET A 131 -8.87 15.29 22.40
CA MET A 131 -7.95 16.10 23.21
C MET A 131 -7.00 15.19 24.00
N PRO A 132 -5.84 15.71 24.44
CA PRO A 132 -4.97 14.97 25.35
C PRO A 132 -5.72 14.58 26.64
N MET A 133 -5.47 13.37 27.13
CA MET A 133 -6.03 12.89 28.38
C MET A 133 -5.16 13.34 29.55
N ALA A 134 -5.79 13.76 30.65
CA ALA A 134 -5.08 14.32 31.79
C ALA A 134 -5.81 14.05 33.11
N PHE A 135 -5.08 14.25 34.21
CA PHE A 135 -5.62 14.26 35.57
C PHE A 135 -6.00 15.68 35.96
N TYR A 136 -7.13 15.79 36.64
CA TYR A 136 -7.67 17.05 37.13
C TYR A 136 -8.09 16.91 38.59
N LEU A 137 -7.78 17.89 39.43
CA LEU A 137 -8.31 17.92 40.79
C LEU A 137 -9.47 18.91 40.90
N PRO A 138 -10.52 18.58 41.69
CA PRO A 138 -11.58 19.53 41.95
C PRO A 138 -11.01 20.73 42.68
N LYS A 139 -11.28 21.92 42.17
CA LYS A 139 -10.79 23.16 42.77
C LYS A 139 -11.75 23.60 43.87
N LEU A 140 -11.21 23.87 45.06
CA LEU A 140 -12.00 24.46 46.13
C LEU A 140 -12.32 25.93 45.80
N PRO A 141 -13.50 26.45 46.18
CA PRO A 141 -13.99 27.76 45.75
C PRO A 141 -13.12 28.97 46.13
N ASN A 142 -12.09 28.80 46.96
CA ASN A 142 -11.25 29.89 47.49
C ASN A 142 -9.84 29.98 46.89
N GLU A 143 -9.46 29.12 45.93
CA GLU A 143 -8.13 29.18 45.31
C GLU A 143 -8.10 30.04 44.04
N THR A 144 -7.17 31.00 43.97
CA THR A 144 -7.09 32.03 42.91
C THR A 144 -6.10 31.69 41.77
N THR A 145 -5.75 30.42 41.55
CA THR A 145 -4.81 30.03 40.47
C THR A 145 -5.44 30.05 39.07
N THR A 146 -4.63 30.41 38.08
CA THR A 146 -4.96 30.93 36.74
C THR A 146 -5.27 29.91 35.63
N ALA A 147 -5.49 28.63 35.95
CA ALA A 147 -5.77 27.60 34.95
C ALA A 147 -6.95 26.70 35.36
N SER A 148 -8.16 27.25 35.41
CA SER A 148 -9.39 26.49 35.68
C SER A 148 -10.09 26.10 34.38
N LEU A 149 -10.35 24.80 34.18
CA LEU A 149 -11.28 24.31 33.15
C LEU A 149 -12.67 24.09 33.77
N LEU A 150 -13.73 24.32 33.00
CA LEU A 150 -15.12 24.11 33.44
C LEU A 150 -15.54 22.65 33.21
N TRP A 151 -15.89 21.95 34.29
CA TRP A 151 -16.34 20.55 34.28
C TRP A 151 -17.76 20.48 34.84
N GLY A 152 -18.74 20.75 33.98
CA GLY A 152 -20.07 21.09 34.49
C GLY A 152 -19.97 22.38 35.32
N GLN A 153 -20.64 22.44 36.47
CA GLN A 153 -20.67 23.62 37.35
C GLN A 153 -19.41 23.76 38.25
N TYR A 154 -18.43 22.85 38.15
CA TYR A 154 -17.23 22.85 38.99
C TYR A 154 -15.97 23.27 38.24
N LEU A 155 -15.09 24.01 38.92
CA LEU A 155 -13.75 24.35 38.45
C LEU A 155 -12.82 23.16 38.74
N ALA A 156 -12.01 22.77 37.75
CA ALA A 156 -10.97 21.76 37.96
C ALA A 156 -9.59 22.32 37.58
N GLU A 157 -8.57 21.91 38.33
CA GLU A 157 -7.17 22.28 38.13
C GLU A 157 -6.43 21.16 37.41
N PHE A 158 -5.79 21.49 36.29
CA PHE A 158 -4.92 20.58 35.55
C PHE A 158 -3.72 20.17 36.41
N GLN A 159 -3.44 18.87 36.44
CA GLN A 159 -2.29 18.33 37.17
C GLN A 159 -1.20 17.84 36.21
N PHE A 160 -1.56 16.82 35.42
CA PHE A 160 -0.61 16.09 34.60
C PHE A 160 -1.32 15.55 33.35
N GLU A 161 -0.69 15.70 32.19
CA GLU A 161 -1.13 15.11 30.93
C GLU A 161 -0.50 13.73 30.76
N VAL A 162 -1.33 12.73 30.48
CA VAL A 162 -0.85 11.38 30.16
C VAL A 162 -0.37 11.36 28.71
N SER A 163 0.93 11.56 28.54
CA SER A 163 1.54 11.68 27.21
C SER A 163 1.16 10.54 26.27
N GLY A 164 0.71 10.90 25.07
CA GLY A 164 0.33 9.93 24.05
C GLY A 164 -1.10 9.41 24.15
N VAL A 165 -1.79 9.55 25.28
CA VAL A 165 -3.16 9.07 25.45
C VAL A 165 -4.15 10.19 25.13
N ARG A 166 -5.14 9.89 24.29
CA ARG A 166 -6.16 10.83 23.87
C ARG A 166 -7.56 10.39 24.30
N LEU A 167 -8.38 11.38 24.63
CA LEU A 167 -9.81 11.26 24.84
C LEU A 167 -10.52 11.84 23.62
N GLY A 168 -11.65 11.28 23.20
CA GLY A 168 -12.42 11.85 22.09
C GLY A 168 -13.88 11.41 22.06
N CYS A 169 -14.58 11.82 21.01
CA CYS A 169 -16.00 11.55 20.82
C CYS A 169 -16.34 10.07 20.85
N VAL A 170 -15.52 9.23 20.20
CA VAL A 170 -15.65 7.79 20.24
C VAL A 170 -14.32 7.17 20.63
N ILE A 171 -14.37 6.23 21.57
CA ILE A 171 -13.19 5.62 22.18
C ILE A 171 -12.29 4.95 21.14
N LEU A 172 -12.85 4.31 20.11
CA LEU A 172 -12.07 3.71 19.03
C LEU A 172 -11.23 4.77 18.30
N SER A 173 -11.85 5.86 17.82
CA SER A 173 -11.11 6.92 17.13
C SER A 173 -10.06 7.58 18.04
N ALA A 174 -10.40 7.83 19.31
CA ALA A 174 -9.46 8.39 20.28
C ALA A 174 -8.25 7.47 20.52
N VAL A 175 -8.47 6.17 20.62
CA VAL A 175 -7.41 5.17 20.79
C VAL A 175 -6.53 5.09 19.55
N LEU A 176 -7.11 5.06 18.35
CA LEU A 176 -6.35 5.03 17.09
C LEU A 176 -5.42 6.26 16.94
N GLN A 177 -5.87 7.44 17.36
CA GLN A 177 -5.07 8.67 17.37
C GLN A 177 -4.04 8.74 18.50
N SER A 178 -4.11 7.84 19.47
CA SER A 178 -3.18 7.80 20.60
C SER A 178 -1.88 7.08 20.24
N ASN A 179 -0.90 7.16 21.11
CA ASN A 179 0.31 6.34 21.10
C ASN A 179 0.63 5.86 22.53
N LEU A 180 1.62 4.98 22.65
CA LEU A 180 1.98 4.35 23.93
C LEU A 180 3.19 5.00 24.61
N SER A 181 3.54 6.24 24.25
CA SER A 181 4.76 6.93 24.74
C SER A 181 4.86 6.97 26.27
N CYS A 182 3.77 7.21 26.99
CA CYS A 182 3.75 7.15 28.46
C CYS A 182 4.23 5.80 29.01
N LEU A 183 3.88 4.68 28.36
CA LEU A 183 4.24 3.34 28.85
C LEU A 183 5.74 3.03 28.74
N TYR A 184 6.48 3.79 27.94
CA TYR A 184 7.94 3.67 27.82
C TYR A 184 8.69 4.64 28.75
N SER A 185 7.98 5.57 29.41
CA SER A 185 8.59 6.62 30.23
C SER A 185 8.46 6.30 31.72
N GLN A 186 9.60 6.13 32.41
CA GLN A 186 9.62 5.93 33.87
C GLN A 186 8.94 7.09 34.61
N THR A 187 9.13 8.33 34.15
CA THR A 187 8.51 9.51 34.74
C THR A 187 6.98 9.47 34.61
N CYS A 188 6.47 9.08 33.43
CA CYS A 188 5.02 8.99 33.25
C CYS A 188 4.41 7.88 34.12
N ILE A 189 5.06 6.72 34.19
CA ILE A 189 4.63 5.61 35.05
C ILE A 189 4.64 6.02 36.54
N SER A 190 5.65 6.77 37.00
CA SER A 190 5.66 7.27 38.40
C SER A 190 4.54 8.26 38.69
N GLU A 191 4.20 9.13 37.76
CA GLU A 191 3.04 10.04 37.89
C GLU A 191 1.73 9.24 37.94
N LEU A 192 1.54 8.27 37.03
CA LEU A 192 0.39 7.38 37.06
C LEU A 192 0.26 6.63 38.39
N ASN A 193 1.37 6.10 38.91
CA ASN A 193 1.38 5.47 40.24
C ASN A 193 0.94 6.47 41.32
N THR A 194 1.35 7.73 41.26
CA THR A 194 0.96 8.73 42.28
C THR A 194 -0.55 8.97 42.33
N TYR A 195 -1.23 9.00 41.17
CA TYR A 195 -2.67 9.31 41.10
C TYR A 195 -3.59 8.08 41.07
N LEU A 196 -3.09 6.89 40.70
CA LEU A 196 -3.89 5.66 40.58
C LEU A 196 -3.66 4.67 41.71
N ASN A 197 -2.57 4.81 42.47
CA ASN A 197 -2.27 3.87 43.55
C ASN A 197 -3.21 4.11 44.73
N ASP A 198 -4.19 3.22 44.87
CA ASP A 198 -5.10 3.16 46.00
C ASP A 198 -4.81 1.93 46.85
N SER A 199 -5.12 2.02 48.14
CA SER A 199 -4.92 0.98 49.16
C SER A 199 -5.60 -0.34 48.80
N LEU A 200 -6.69 -0.29 48.00
CA LEU A 200 -7.49 -1.46 47.61
C LEU A 200 -7.08 -2.06 46.26
N SER A 201 -6.41 -1.31 45.39
CA SER A 201 -6.01 -1.75 44.06
C SER A 201 -4.71 -1.04 43.65
N PRO A 202 -3.56 -1.51 44.15
CA PRO A 202 -2.30 -0.83 43.88
C PRO A 202 -1.96 -0.91 42.40
N PHE A 203 -1.76 0.25 41.79
CA PHE A 203 -1.24 0.33 40.42
C PHE A 203 0.28 0.14 40.51
N ASN A 204 0.76 -0.98 39.97
CA ASN A 204 2.18 -1.33 39.94
C ASN A 204 2.58 -1.69 38.52
N ALA A 205 2.86 -0.66 37.72
CA ALA A 205 3.37 -0.81 36.37
C ALA A 205 4.87 -0.54 36.32
N THR A 206 5.55 -1.24 35.42
CA THR A 206 6.93 -0.97 35.04
C THR A 206 6.96 -0.49 33.59
N PRO A 207 7.91 0.39 33.21
CA PRO A 207 8.01 0.83 31.83
C PRO A 207 8.30 -0.34 30.90
N LEU A 208 7.73 -0.27 29.70
CA LEU A 208 8.00 -1.20 28.62
C LEU A 208 9.44 -1.02 28.12
N ALA A 209 10.08 -2.12 27.72
CA ALA A 209 11.37 -2.08 27.04
C ALA A 209 11.22 -1.39 25.69
N VAL A 210 12.17 -0.53 25.31
CA VAL A 210 12.14 0.23 24.05
C VAL A 210 11.94 -0.73 22.88
N ALA A 211 10.83 -0.58 22.17
CA ALA A 211 10.51 -1.44 21.04
C ALA A 211 11.41 -1.11 19.84
N SER A 212 11.69 -2.13 19.01
CA SER A 212 12.52 -2.03 17.80
C SER A 212 11.74 -1.43 16.60
N PHE A 213 10.85 -0.46 16.84
CA PHE A 213 10.09 0.17 15.77
C PHE A 213 10.94 1.18 15.00
N SER A 214 10.64 1.33 13.70
CA SER A 214 11.28 2.34 12.84
C SER A 214 10.94 3.78 13.24
N SER A 215 9.85 3.98 13.99
CA SER A 215 9.46 5.24 14.63
C SER A 215 9.51 5.06 16.15
N PRO A 216 10.06 6.01 16.92
CA PRO A 216 10.22 5.86 18.37
C PRO A 216 8.88 5.70 19.11
N PHE A 217 7.77 6.24 18.56
CA PHE A 217 6.42 6.11 19.16
C PHE A 217 5.33 6.07 18.07
N PRO A 218 5.05 4.91 17.45
CA PRO A 218 3.99 4.82 16.46
C PRO A 218 2.62 5.09 17.10
N THR A 219 1.72 5.69 16.33
CA THR A 219 0.30 5.78 16.72
C THR A 219 -0.32 4.38 16.73
N ILE A 220 -1.41 4.22 17.47
CA ILE A 220 -2.12 2.94 17.49
C ILE A 220 -2.73 2.65 16.12
N GLN A 221 -3.11 3.67 15.34
CA GLN A 221 -3.47 3.51 13.94
C GLN A 221 -2.35 2.85 13.14
N GLU A 222 -1.10 3.35 13.23
CA GLU A 222 0.03 2.76 12.52
C GLU A 222 0.31 1.31 12.94
N LEU A 223 0.03 0.96 14.19
CA LEU A 223 0.10 -0.42 14.66
C LEU A 223 -1.04 -1.25 14.06
N VAL A 224 -2.27 -0.74 14.06
CA VAL A 224 -3.46 -1.38 13.48
C VAL A 224 -3.31 -1.61 11.98
N ASP A 225 -2.72 -0.66 11.25
CA ASP A 225 -2.39 -0.77 9.82
C ASP A 225 -1.42 -1.93 9.53
N LYS A 226 -0.70 -2.41 10.56
CA LYS A 226 0.19 -3.57 10.52
C LYS A 226 -0.36 -4.78 11.28
N LEU A 227 -1.68 -4.81 11.52
CA LEU A 227 -2.36 -5.86 12.30
C LEU A 227 -1.80 -6.02 13.72
N MET A 228 -1.18 -4.97 14.26
CA MET A 228 -0.51 -4.96 15.57
C MET A 228 0.58 -6.04 15.68
N VAL A 229 1.20 -6.40 14.55
CA VAL A 229 2.30 -7.36 14.45
C VAL A 229 3.59 -6.63 14.11
N ASP A 230 4.65 -6.93 14.87
CA ASP A 230 5.96 -6.29 14.69
C ASP A 230 6.77 -6.94 13.56
N LEU A 231 6.77 -8.28 13.49
CA LEU A 231 7.57 -9.04 12.54
C LEU A 231 6.83 -10.28 12.02
N TRP A 232 6.88 -10.47 10.71
CA TRP A 232 6.37 -11.66 10.04
C TRP A 232 7.53 -12.57 9.66
N ASN A 233 7.63 -13.73 10.30
CA ASN A 233 8.65 -14.72 9.97
C ASN A 233 8.06 -15.82 9.08
N ILE A 234 8.62 -16.00 7.88
CA ILE A 234 8.22 -17.11 6.98
C ILE A 234 9.22 -18.24 7.16
N ASN A 235 8.70 -19.45 7.39
CA ASN A 235 9.50 -20.67 7.33
C ASN A 235 9.16 -21.43 6.03
N ALA A 236 9.89 -21.13 4.95
CA ALA A 236 9.73 -21.80 3.65
C ALA A 236 11.01 -22.52 3.24
N SER A 237 10.88 -23.70 2.63
CA SER A 237 12.00 -24.53 2.19
C SER A 237 11.84 -24.99 0.75
N TYR A 238 12.73 -24.52 -0.12
CA TYR A 238 12.76 -24.96 -1.52
C TYR A 238 13.06 -26.47 -1.63
N ALA A 239 13.92 -27.00 -0.76
CA ALA A 239 14.23 -28.43 -0.75
C ALA A 239 12.99 -29.29 -0.49
N GLN A 240 12.13 -28.88 0.45
CA GLN A 240 10.86 -29.56 0.72
C GLN A 240 9.91 -29.47 -0.47
N TYR A 241 9.76 -28.28 -1.06
CA TYR A 241 8.98 -28.09 -2.30
C TYR A 241 9.46 -29.02 -3.43
N PHE A 242 10.76 -29.01 -3.73
CA PHE A 242 11.34 -29.80 -4.81
C PHE A 242 11.17 -31.30 -4.57
N SER A 243 11.28 -31.76 -3.31
CA SER A 243 11.08 -33.17 -2.97
C SER A 243 9.64 -33.65 -3.19
N SER A 244 8.65 -32.78 -2.97
CA SER A 244 7.22 -33.08 -3.18
C SER A 244 6.81 -32.97 -4.65
N CYS A 245 7.46 -32.07 -5.41
CA CYS A 245 7.18 -31.80 -6.82
C CYS A 245 8.16 -32.51 -7.77
N ASN A 246 8.93 -33.49 -7.30
CA ASN A 246 9.96 -34.14 -8.12
C ASN A 246 9.32 -34.75 -9.38
N PRO A 247 9.67 -34.28 -10.59
CA PRO A 247 9.06 -34.77 -11.81
C PRO A 247 9.36 -36.27 -12.00
N SER A 248 8.34 -37.04 -12.39
CA SER A 248 8.50 -38.45 -12.78
C SER A 248 9.37 -38.61 -14.03
N THR A 249 9.49 -37.56 -14.83
CA THR A 249 10.33 -37.48 -16.02
C THR A 249 10.94 -36.09 -16.15
N CYS A 250 12.27 -36.00 -16.08
CA CYS A 250 12.99 -34.76 -16.38
C CYS A 250 13.13 -34.62 -17.90
N THR A 251 12.43 -33.66 -18.49
CA THR A 251 12.67 -33.23 -19.87
C THR A 251 13.43 -31.91 -19.84
N TYR A 252 14.62 -31.90 -20.43
CA TYR A 252 15.35 -30.67 -20.65
C TYR A 252 14.81 -30.01 -21.92
N THR A 253 14.34 -28.78 -21.84
CA THR A 253 14.09 -27.96 -23.02
C THR A 253 15.38 -27.19 -23.32
N TYR A 254 16.17 -27.70 -24.28
CA TYR A 254 17.25 -26.88 -24.85
C TYR A 254 16.59 -25.74 -25.63
N VAL A 255 16.69 -24.52 -25.10
CA VAL A 255 16.33 -23.31 -25.84
C VAL A 255 17.42 -23.11 -26.89
N HIS A 256 17.28 -23.76 -28.04
CA HIS A 256 18.11 -23.47 -29.19
C HIS A 256 17.77 -22.06 -29.67
N GLN A 257 18.74 -21.13 -29.59
CA GLN A 257 18.59 -19.78 -30.14
C GLN A 257 18.40 -19.78 -31.67
N PHE A 258 18.63 -20.93 -32.32
CA PHE A 258 18.44 -21.12 -33.76
C PHE A 258 17.64 -22.41 -34.01
N ASP A 259 16.36 -22.25 -34.33
CA ASP A 259 15.51 -23.33 -34.83
C ASP A 259 15.96 -23.71 -36.26
N VAL A 260 16.01 -25.00 -36.57
CA VAL A 260 16.29 -25.50 -37.93
C VAL A 260 15.29 -24.91 -38.94
N ILE A 261 14.04 -24.71 -38.52
CA ILE A 261 13.01 -24.05 -39.32
C ILE A 261 13.40 -22.59 -39.59
N PHE A 262 13.94 -21.89 -38.61
CA PHE A 262 14.43 -20.51 -38.76
C PHE A 262 15.61 -20.44 -39.75
N ILE A 263 16.54 -21.39 -39.70
CA ILE A 263 17.65 -21.47 -40.67
C ILE A 263 17.13 -21.69 -42.09
N ILE A 264 16.23 -22.66 -42.28
CA ILE A 264 15.67 -22.99 -43.60
C ILE A 264 14.88 -21.80 -44.17
N THR A 265 14.00 -21.19 -43.36
CA THR A 265 13.20 -20.03 -43.79
C THR A 265 14.07 -18.82 -44.13
N THR A 266 15.14 -18.58 -43.38
CA THR A 266 16.09 -17.50 -43.68
C THR A 266 16.84 -17.74 -44.99
N VAL A 267 17.28 -18.97 -45.26
CA VAL A 267 17.94 -19.33 -46.54
C VAL A 267 16.99 -19.15 -47.72
N ILE A 268 15.73 -19.61 -47.60
CA ILE A 268 14.70 -19.44 -48.64
C ILE A 268 14.42 -17.95 -48.89
N ALA A 269 14.26 -17.15 -47.82
CA ALA A 269 14.04 -15.71 -47.93
C ALA A 269 15.20 -15.00 -48.62
N PHE A 270 16.44 -15.39 -48.32
CA PHE A 270 17.64 -14.81 -48.92
C PHE A 270 17.76 -15.15 -50.42
N ILE A 271 17.53 -16.41 -50.80
CA ILE A 271 17.52 -16.84 -52.20
C ILE A 271 16.41 -16.11 -52.97
N GLY A 272 15.20 -16.05 -52.40
CA GLY A 272 14.07 -15.35 -52.99
C GLY A 272 14.36 -13.86 -53.22
N GLY A 273 14.85 -13.17 -52.19
CA GLY A 273 15.20 -11.75 -52.28
C GLY A 273 16.28 -11.45 -53.32
N ILE A 274 17.34 -12.26 -53.37
CA ILE A 274 18.43 -12.10 -54.35
C ILE A 274 17.92 -12.28 -55.77
N VAL A 275 17.11 -13.30 -56.04
CA VAL A 275 16.56 -13.56 -57.37
C VAL A 275 15.64 -12.41 -57.81
N THR A 276 14.78 -11.91 -56.92
CA THR A 276 13.90 -10.78 -57.24
C THR A 276 14.68 -9.50 -57.54
N ILE A 277 15.70 -9.19 -56.74
CA ILE A 277 16.56 -8.01 -56.95
C ILE A 277 17.32 -8.10 -58.27
N LEU A 278 17.94 -9.25 -58.56
CA LEU A 278 18.67 -9.48 -59.81
C LEU A 278 17.76 -9.36 -61.03
N MET A 279 16.55 -9.92 -60.99
CA MET A 279 15.63 -9.85 -62.11
C MET A 279 15.11 -8.42 -62.37
N ASN A 280 14.83 -7.65 -61.31
CA ASN A 280 14.36 -6.27 -61.45
C ASN A 280 15.47 -5.26 -61.79
N LEU A 281 16.72 -5.48 -61.40
CA LEU A 281 17.82 -4.55 -61.69
C LEU A 281 18.50 -4.83 -63.04
N THR A 282 18.51 -6.06 -63.52
CA THR A 282 19.20 -6.42 -64.78
C THR A 282 18.55 -5.77 -66.01
N LEU A 283 17.21 -5.73 -66.10
CA LEU A 283 16.49 -5.11 -67.23
C LEU A 283 16.77 -3.60 -67.37
N PRO A 284 16.63 -2.77 -66.31
CA PRO A 284 16.97 -1.35 -66.38
C PRO A 284 18.48 -1.12 -66.56
N ALA A 285 19.35 -1.92 -65.95
CA ALA A 285 20.79 -1.78 -66.12
C ALA A 285 21.24 -2.05 -67.57
N VAL A 286 20.72 -3.10 -68.21
CA VAL A 286 21.03 -3.42 -69.61
C VAL A 286 20.48 -2.36 -70.56
N THR A 287 19.27 -1.84 -70.32
CA THR A 287 18.71 -0.76 -71.16
C THR A 287 19.45 0.55 -70.98
N TYR A 288 19.89 0.88 -69.76
CA TYR A 288 20.73 2.03 -69.47
C TYR A 288 22.11 1.93 -70.14
N LEU A 289 22.78 0.78 -70.02
CA LEU A 289 24.06 0.52 -70.69
C LEU A 289 23.92 0.59 -72.21
N ARG A 290 22.85 0.03 -72.79
CA ARG A 290 22.57 0.15 -74.23
C ARG A 290 22.37 1.61 -74.66
N LYS A 291 21.63 2.41 -73.88
CA LYS A 291 21.46 3.85 -74.16
C LYS A 291 22.78 4.61 -74.08
N LYS A 292 23.65 4.33 -73.11
CA LYS A 292 24.99 4.94 -73.00
C LYS A 292 25.90 4.53 -74.16
N VAL A 293 25.90 3.26 -74.55
CA VAL A 293 26.67 2.78 -75.71
C VAL A 293 26.18 3.42 -77.01
N GLN A 294 24.87 3.54 -77.21
CA GLN A 294 24.29 4.26 -78.35
C GLN A 294 24.66 5.75 -78.35
N ALA A 295 24.63 6.41 -77.19
CA ALA A 295 25.02 7.82 -77.05
C ALA A 295 26.52 8.05 -77.35
N CYS A 296 27.41 7.13 -76.93
CA CYS A 296 28.83 7.17 -77.27
C CYS A 296 29.05 6.96 -78.78
N TYR A 297 28.32 6.02 -79.40
CA TYR A 297 28.40 5.77 -80.83
C TYR A 297 27.92 6.98 -81.65
N SER A 298 26.88 7.70 -81.19
CA SER A 298 26.42 8.94 -81.85
C SER A 298 27.38 10.12 -81.71
N LEU A 299 28.15 10.21 -80.61
CA LEU A 299 29.16 11.27 -80.42
C LEU A 299 30.44 11.01 -81.23
N LEU A 300 30.78 9.75 -81.48
CA LEU A 300 31.89 9.38 -82.39
C LEU A 300 31.56 9.65 -83.87
N LEU A 301 30.28 9.72 -84.25
CA LEU A 301 29.83 10.04 -85.62
C LEU A 301 29.61 11.54 -85.88
N SER A 302 29.71 12.41 -84.86
CA SER A 302 29.54 13.86 -85.02
C SER A 302 30.84 14.67 -84.90
N SER A 303 32.00 14.02 -84.99
CA SER A 303 33.30 14.70 -85.18
C SER A 303 33.53 14.97 -86.68
N PRO A 304 33.58 16.22 -87.15
CA PRO A 304 33.69 16.53 -88.57
C PRO A 304 35.17 16.66 -88.97
N GLU A 305 35.86 15.53 -89.10
CA GLU A 305 37.20 15.50 -89.72
C GLU A 305 37.50 14.06 -90.19
N ALA A 306 36.95 13.69 -91.34
CA ALA A 306 37.46 12.61 -92.18
C ALA A 306 36.80 12.70 -93.57
N SER A 307 37.14 13.76 -94.28
CA SER A 307 37.12 13.75 -95.74
C SER A 307 38.10 12.70 -96.26
N SER A 308 37.64 11.94 -97.26
CA SER A 308 38.45 11.24 -98.28
C SER A 308 39.12 9.90 -97.93
N LEU A 309 39.11 9.03 -98.95
CA LEU A 309 39.76 7.72 -99.12
C LEU A 309 39.11 6.45 -98.54
N GLU A 310 38.59 5.66 -99.49
CA GLU A 310 38.92 4.26 -99.77
C GLU A 310 38.90 3.16 -98.69
N SER A 311 38.33 2.04 -99.13
CA SER A 311 38.53 0.63 -98.73
C SER A 311 37.52 -0.02 -97.74
N SER A 312 36.81 -0.99 -98.32
CA SER A 312 36.05 -2.13 -97.77
C SER A 312 36.86 -3.02 -96.81
N PRO A 313 36.34 -4.09 -96.17
CA PRO A 313 35.05 -4.40 -95.51
C PRO A 313 35.23 -4.94 -94.06
N GLY A 314 34.14 -5.17 -93.30
CA GLY A 314 34.25 -5.88 -92.01
C GLY A 314 32.95 -6.35 -91.34
N LYS A 315 32.42 -7.48 -91.81
CA LYS A 315 31.35 -8.29 -91.16
C LYS A 315 31.79 -8.79 -89.78
N TRP A 316 30.94 -8.70 -88.75
CA TRP A 316 30.75 -9.73 -87.68
C TRP A 316 29.38 -9.53 -86.98
N PHE A 317 28.32 -10.18 -87.49
CA PHE A 317 27.56 -11.29 -86.84
C PHE A 317 27.10 -11.05 -85.39
N ARG A 318 25.81 -10.78 -85.12
CA ARG A 318 24.68 -11.76 -84.94
C ARG A 318 25.00 -12.99 -84.08
N ARG A 319 24.35 -13.08 -82.91
CA ARG A 319 23.75 -14.28 -82.26
C ARG A 319 23.12 -13.79 -80.95
N GLY A 320 21.96 -14.19 -80.48
CA GLY A 320 20.98 -15.19 -80.90
C GLY A 320 20.05 -15.33 -79.70
N VAL A 321 18.79 -14.90 -79.85
CA VAL A 321 17.74 -15.09 -78.85
C VAL A 321 17.24 -16.53 -78.99
N ARG A 322 17.35 -17.33 -77.94
CA ARG A 322 16.59 -18.58 -77.79
C ARG A 322 15.71 -18.47 -76.55
N LYS A 323 14.40 -18.41 -76.77
CA LYS A 323 13.37 -18.83 -75.82
C LYS A 323 13.37 -20.35 -75.77
N TRP A 324 13.25 -20.92 -74.58
CA TRP A 324 12.63 -22.21 -74.34
C TRP A 324 11.72 -22.10 -73.12
N GLN A 325 10.65 -22.89 -73.20
CA GLN A 325 9.54 -23.07 -72.26
C GLN A 325 10.02 -23.56 -70.89
#